data_AF-A0A931TPZ8-F1
#
_entry.id   AF-A0A931TPZ8-F1
#
_cell.length_a   1.000
_cell.length_b   1.000
_cell.length_c   1.000
_cell.angle_alpha   90.00
_cell.angle_beta   90.00
_cell.angle_gamma   90.00
#
_symmetry.space_group_name_H-M   'P 1'
#
loop_
_entity.id
_entity.type
_entity.pdbx_description
1 polymer ?
#
loop_
_entity_poly.entity_id
_entity_poly.type
_entity_poly.pdbx_seq_one_letter_code
_entity_poly.pdbx_strand_id
1 'polypeptide(L)'
;MKKLILFFILIIISNYSDAKPKTSIDSLEKEVSNLKEEITEIKSRQQYQGEQINGQTGMLDTAFDGVSAELSASSNFIGIFGIIIAIFSIGLSIYVARIEKNVKAMKTDSELLLQKNIQIKQDLEALGDKITKDTTGLYKLIRNEESNQMIDRLISVPEDIDNLFSNLASRDLEKEHFPKIKEAFLQLDEKDDGYSAYLTLFFQHFSDLSFMDLDIKPKFLKSLPDNFSNAFKNDVLKSVSDFFNATLQMTIAKSISEINQYVAAFCKSQFAEKEDIYFTINNAMKNRENKFELYDSISKAPDFQIFRRNFGKLILDYKFENLTPKEAAIIQDINNITTV
;
A
#
# COMPACT_ATOMS: atom_id res chain seq x y z
N MET A 1 65.41 99.88 -53.19
CA MET A 1 66.55 99.07 -52.65
C MET A 1 67.80 99.93 -52.70
N LYS A 2 68.85 99.74 -51.87
CA LYS A 2 70.08 100.55 -51.98
C LYS A 2 69.71 102.04 -51.83
N LYS A 3 70.55 102.98 -52.23
CA LYS A 3 70.13 104.14 -53.05
C LYS A 3 68.80 104.91 -52.74
N LEU A 4 68.19 104.90 -51.54
CA LEU A 4 67.05 105.78 -51.14
C LEU A 4 67.02 106.20 -49.65
N ILE A 5 68.16 106.18 -48.97
CA ILE A 5 68.57 107.22 -48.00
C ILE A 5 68.92 108.53 -48.73
N LEU A 6 68.71 108.61 -50.04
CA LEU A 6 69.03 109.83 -50.77
C LEU A 6 67.99 110.27 -51.80
N PHE A 7 66.81 109.63 -51.92
CA PHE A 7 65.79 110.11 -52.88
C PHE A 7 64.39 110.37 -52.30
N PHE A 8 64.05 109.91 -51.08
CA PHE A 8 62.97 110.57 -50.30
C PHE A 8 63.49 111.32 -49.07
N ILE A 9 64.81 111.25 -48.83
CA ILE A 9 65.55 112.12 -47.92
C ILE A 9 65.98 113.45 -48.61
N LEU A 10 65.51 113.80 -49.83
CA LEU A 10 66.01 114.98 -50.59
C LEU A 10 64.96 115.97 -51.13
N ILE A 11 63.67 115.72 -50.94
CA ILE A 11 62.55 116.62 -51.27
C ILE A 11 61.59 116.40 -50.09
N ILE A 12 61.61 117.10 -48.96
CA ILE A 12 61.64 118.54 -48.76
C ILE A 12 62.24 118.78 -47.37
N ILE A 13 63.56 118.65 -47.27
CA ILE A 13 64.35 119.70 -46.64
C ILE A 13 64.54 120.72 -47.76
N SER A 14 63.58 121.63 -47.99
CA SER A 14 63.74 122.84 -48.83
C SER A 14 62.47 123.69 -48.77
N ASN A 15 62.60 125.02 -48.70
CA ASN A 15 61.54 126.01 -48.43
C ASN A 15 61.15 126.04 -46.93
N TYR A 16 61.97 126.59 -46.05
CA TYR A 16 62.61 127.90 -46.14
C TYR A 16 61.62 129.04 -46.41
N SER A 17 61.77 130.05 -45.57
CA SER A 17 61.32 131.44 -45.69
C SER A 17 59.85 131.78 -45.46
N ASP A 18 59.67 132.43 -44.30
CA ASP A 18 59.24 133.83 -44.20
C ASP A 18 58.19 134.29 -45.21
N ALA A 19 56.95 134.45 -44.74
CA ALA A 19 56.51 135.74 -44.24
C ALA A 19 55.07 135.64 -43.70
N LYS A 20 54.81 136.39 -42.63
CA LYS A 20 53.49 136.91 -42.22
C LYS A 20 52.60 137.29 -43.44
N PRO A 21 51.27 137.54 -43.27
CA PRO A 21 50.35 137.19 -42.18
C PRO A 21 48.94 136.70 -42.67
N LYS A 22 48.05 136.44 -41.70
CA LYS A 22 46.58 136.61 -41.71
C LYS A 22 45.65 135.47 -42.23
N THR A 23 44.96 134.88 -41.23
CA THR A 23 43.51 134.56 -41.12
C THR A 23 42.77 133.78 -42.21
N SER A 24 42.01 132.73 -41.81
CA SER A 24 40.53 132.73 -41.75
C SER A 24 39.98 131.36 -41.31
N ILE A 25 38.69 131.29 -41.01
CA ILE A 25 38.00 130.41 -40.02
C ILE A 25 37.30 129.17 -40.66
N ASP A 26 37.30 129.05 -41.99
CA ASP A 26 36.43 128.11 -42.72
C ASP A 26 36.77 126.60 -42.60
N SER A 27 37.96 126.23 -42.09
CA SER A 27 38.33 124.81 -41.97
C SER A 27 37.76 124.10 -40.73
N LEU A 28 37.25 124.84 -39.75
CA LEU A 28 36.78 124.29 -38.46
C LEU A 28 35.32 123.80 -38.51
N GLU A 29 34.47 124.37 -39.37
CA GLU A 29 33.05 124.00 -39.41
C GLU A 29 32.80 122.59 -39.98
N LYS A 30 33.66 122.12 -40.90
CA LYS A 30 33.45 120.85 -41.59
C LYS A 30 33.74 119.62 -40.71
N GLU A 31 34.65 119.75 -39.75
CA GLU A 31 35.05 118.66 -38.84
C GLU A 31 34.02 118.45 -37.72
N VAL A 32 33.36 119.53 -37.27
CA VAL A 32 32.28 119.49 -36.26
C VAL A 32 31.03 118.78 -36.78
N SER A 33 30.77 118.82 -38.08
CA SER A 33 29.58 118.16 -38.68
C SER A 33 29.71 116.63 -38.68
N ASN A 34 30.87 116.08 -39.05
CA ASN A 34 31.06 114.62 -39.11
C ASN A 34 31.01 113.97 -37.71
N LEU A 35 31.54 114.64 -36.69
CA LEU A 35 31.49 114.16 -35.30
C LEU A 35 30.05 114.05 -34.76
N LYS A 36 29.14 114.91 -35.21
CA LYS A 36 27.72 114.84 -34.81
C LYS A 36 27.02 113.61 -35.40
N GLU A 37 27.34 113.22 -36.62
CA GLU A 37 26.77 112.01 -37.23
C GLU A 37 27.23 110.74 -36.52
N GLU A 38 28.52 110.61 -36.21
CA GLU A 38 29.05 109.45 -35.46
C GLU A 38 28.45 109.33 -34.05
N ILE A 39 28.27 110.46 -33.34
CA ILE A 39 27.61 110.48 -32.02
C ILE A 39 26.16 109.98 -32.12
N THR A 40 25.47 110.33 -33.20
CA THR A 40 24.07 109.92 -33.42
C THR A 40 23.99 108.42 -33.73
N GLU A 41 24.91 107.89 -34.54
CA GLU A 41 24.98 106.46 -34.85
C GLU A 41 25.33 105.62 -33.61
N ILE A 42 26.33 106.03 -32.81
CA ILE A 42 26.72 105.32 -31.59
C ILE A 42 25.56 105.26 -30.59
N LYS A 43 24.80 106.36 -30.44
CA LYS A 43 23.64 106.40 -29.56
C LYS A 43 22.54 105.43 -29.99
N SER A 44 22.32 105.30 -31.30
CA SER A 44 21.37 104.33 -31.86
C SER A 44 21.80 102.88 -31.63
N ARG A 45 23.10 102.56 -31.78
CA ARG A 45 23.64 101.23 -31.50
C ARG A 45 23.57 100.89 -30.01
N GLN A 46 23.80 101.86 -29.14
CA GLN A 46 23.70 101.68 -27.69
C GLN A 46 22.25 101.41 -27.26
N GLN A 47 21.28 102.10 -27.85
CA GLN A 47 19.86 101.83 -27.61
C GLN A 47 19.45 100.45 -28.12
N TYR A 48 19.86 100.08 -29.34
CA TYR A 48 19.59 98.76 -29.91
C TYR A 48 20.20 97.62 -29.08
N GLN A 49 21.43 97.81 -28.59
CA GLN A 49 22.08 96.85 -27.69
C GLN A 49 21.36 96.78 -26.33
N GLY A 50 20.89 97.91 -25.79
CA GLY A 50 20.07 97.93 -24.58
C GLY A 50 18.76 97.17 -24.73
N GLU A 51 18.09 97.30 -25.88
CA GLU A 51 16.87 96.56 -26.21
C GLU A 51 17.14 95.06 -26.39
N GLN A 52 18.25 94.66 -27.03
CA GLN A 52 18.63 93.24 -27.11
C GLN A 52 18.99 92.64 -25.75
N ILE A 53 19.71 93.37 -24.88
CA ILE A 53 20.06 92.89 -23.55
C ILE A 53 18.81 92.72 -22.68
N ASN A 54 17.85 93.65 -22.76
CA ASN A 54 16.58 93.51 -22.05
C ASN A 54 15.75 92.35 -22.60
N GLY A 55 15.72 92.16 -23.92
CA GLY A 55 15.07 91.01 -24.55
C GLY A 55 15.70 89.68 -24.13
N GLN A 56 17.03 89.61 -24.09
CA GLN A 56 17.77 88.42 -23.66
C GLN A 56 17.58 88.13 -22.17
N THR A 57 17.64 89.15 -21.31
CA THR A 57 17.37 88.99 -19.87
C THR A 57 15.95 88.50 -19.64
N GLY A 58 14.95 89.06 -20.34
CA GLY A 58 13.56 88.59 -20.26
C GLY A 58 13.36 87.16 -20.75
N MET A 59 14.06 86.74 -21.81
CA MET A 59 14.05 85.34 -22.27
C MET A 59 14.73 84.40 -21.27
N LEU A 60 15.82 84.84 -20.65
CA LEU A 60 16.57 84.05 -19.67
C LEU A 60 15.75 83.84 -18.40
N ASP A 61 15.11 84.91 -17.88
CA ASP A 61 14.22 84.83 -16.72
C ASP A 61 13.01 83.93 -17.03
N THR A 62 12.40 84.08 -18.20
CA THR A 62 11.28 83.20 -18.63
C THR A 62 11.72 81.74 -18.77
N ALA A 63 12.94 81.49 -19.26
CA ALA A 63 13.48 80.14 -19.39
C ALA A 63 13.84 79.53 -18.02
N PHE A 64 14.42 80.31 -17.11
CA PHE A 64 14.70 79.87 -15.74
C PHE A 64 13.43 79.61 -14.95
N ASP A 65 12.42 80.46 -15.08
CA ASP A 65 11.10 80.25 -14.48
C ASP A 65 10.41 79.03 -15.09
N GLY A 66 10.53 78.81 -16.40
CA GLY A 66 10.04 77.62 -17.09
C GLY A 66 10.70 76.33 -16.59
N VAL A 67 12.03 76.30 -16.51
CA VAL A 67 12.79 75.15 -16.00
C VAL A 67 12.53 74.92 -14.51
N SER A 68 12.41 75.98 -13.71
CA SER A 68 12.10 75.89 -12.29
C SER A 68 10.67 75.37 -12.05
N ALA A 69 9.71 75.82 -12.86
CA ALA A 69 8.34 75.31 -12.85
C ALA A 69 8.28 73.84 -13.29
N GLU A 70 9.06 73.45 -14.29
CA GLU A 70 9.12 72.07 -14.80
C GLU A 70 9.83 71.12 -13.81
N LEU A 71 10.91 71.57 -13.16
CA LEU A 71 11.56 70.84 -12.05
C LEU A 71 10.62 70.68 -10.86
N SER A 72 9.87 71.72 -10.52
CA SER A 72 8.88 71.67 -9.44
C SER A 72 7.72 70.74 -9.79
N ALA A 73 7.24 70.77 -11.04
CA ALA A 73 6.23 69.84 -11.54
C ALA A 73 6.73 68.40 -11.55
N SER A 74 7.96 68.15 -12.01
CA SER A 74 8.61 66.83 -12.03
C SER A 74 8.80 66.26 -10.61
N SER A 75 9.24 67.10 -9.67
CA SER A 75 9.33 66.74 -8.24
C SER A 75 7.97 66.32 -7.67
N ASN A 76 6.90 67.07 -7.99
CA ASN A 76 5.54 66.71 -7.61
C ASN A 76 5.06 65.41 -8.26
N PHE A 77 5.39 65.16 -9.53
CA PHE A 77 5.09 63.89 -10.20
C PHE A 77 5.79 62.71 -9.54
N ILE A 78 7.08 62.84 -9.18
CA ILE A 78 7.83 61.80 -8.45
C ILE A 78 7.18 61.52 -7.10
N GLY A 79 6.75 62.56 -6.37
CA GLY A 79 6.00 62.42 -5.12
C GLY A 79 4.68 61.67 -5.28
N ILE A 80 3.88 62.03 -6.30
CA ILE A 80 2.58 61.39 -6.59
C ILE A 80 2.78 59.93 -7.02
N PHE A 81 3.76 59.63 -7.89
CA PHE A 81 4.09 58.25 -8.28
C PHE A 81 4.56 57.43 -7.08
N GLY A 82 5.35 58.02 -6.17
CA GLY A 82 5.75 57.37 -4.92
C GLY A 82 4.56 56.97 -4.05
N ILE A 83 3.55 57.85 -3.93
CA ILE A 83 2.31 57.57 -3.19
C ILE A 83 1.51 56.46 -3.88
N ILE A 84 1.37 56.50 -5.21
CA ILE A 84 0.65 55.47 -5.97
C ILE A 84 1.33 54.11 -5.79
N ILE A 85 2.65 54.03 -5.92
CA ILE A 85 3.42 52.79 -5.72
C ILE A 85 3.28 52.27 -4.29
N ALA A 86 3.27 53.16 -3.29
CA ALA A 86 3.05 52.78 -1.89
C ALA A 86 1.65 52.18 -1.67
N ILE A 87 0.60 52.80 -2.22
CA ILE A 87 -0.77 52.29 -2.15
C ILE A 87 -0.89 50.93 -2.86
N PHE A 88 -0.31 50.80 -4.07
CA PHE A 88 -0.28 49.52 -4.79
C PHE A 88 0.45 48.44 -4.01
N SER A 89 1.60 48.76 -3.39
CA SER A 89 2.38 47.82 -2.58
C SER A 89 1.58 47.31 -1.38
N ILE A 90 0.89 48.21 -0.67
CA ILE A 90 -0.01 47.84 0.44
C ILE A 90 -1.14 46.93 -0.06
N GLY A 91 -1.78 47.30 -1.18
CA GLY A 91 -2.84 46.49 -1.78
C GLY A 91 -2.36 45.10 -2.18
N LEU A 92 -1.17 45.01 -2.78
CA LEU A 92 -0.55 43.74 -3.18
C LEU A 92 -0.23 42.88 -1.95
N SER A 93 0.32 43.47 -0.88
CA SER A 93 0.60 42.76 0.37
C SER A 93 -0.67 42.18 1.01
N ILE A 94 -1.76 42.97 1.08
CA ILE A 94 -3.05 42.49 1.59
C ILE A 94 -3.59 41.36 0.72
N TYR A 95 -3.49 41.49 -0.61
CA TYR A 95 -3.94 40.46 -1.54
C TYR A 95 -3.15 39.16 -1.38
N VAL A 96 -1.81 39.23 -1.37
CA VAL A 96 -0.94 38.05 -1.17
C VAL A 96 -1.22 37.39 0.18
N ALA A 97 -1.35 38.16 1.26
CA ALA A 97 -1.69 37.62 2.58
C ALA A 97 -3.06 36.91 2.59
N ARG A 98 -4.05 37.45 1.87
CA ARG A 98 -5.37 36.82 1.73
C ARG A 98 -5.30 35.51 0.95
N ILE A 99 -4.55 35.47 -0.15
CA ILE A 99 -4.33 34.24 -0.92
C ILE A 99 -3.58 33.20 -0.09
N GLU A 100 -2.53 33.59 0.63
CA GLU A 100 -1.78 32.68 1.50
C GLU A 100 -2.69 32.06 2.58
N LYS A 101 -3.54 32.87 3.21
CA LYS A 101 -4.53 32.38 4.19
C LYS A 101 -5.50 31.38 3.56
N ASN A 102 -5.99 31.65 2.36
CA ASN A 102 -6.89 30.73 1.64
C ASN A 102 -6.19 29.43 1.24
N VAL A 103 -4.94 29.49 0.76
CA VAL A 103 -4.15 28.31 0.40
C VAL A 103 -3.87 27.46 1.63
N LYS A 104 -3.53 28.07 2.77
CA LYS A 104 -3.37 27.37 4.05
C LYS A 104 -4.68 26.69 4.48
N ALA A 105 -5.81 27.39 4.39
CA ALA A 105 -7.11 26.80 4.71
C ALA A 105 -7.44 25.62 3.78
N MET A 106 -7.26 25.75 2.47
CA MET A 106 -7.47 24.67 1.50
C MET A 106 -6.56 23.47 1.75
N LYS A 107 -5.31 23.72 2.17
CA LYS A 107 -4.37 22.65 2.55
C LYS A 107 -4.90 21.90 3.78
N THR A 108 -5.30 22.61 4.83
CA THR A 108 -5.87 22.01 6.04
C THR A 108 -7.14 21.22 5.73
N ASP A 109 -8.04 21.76 4.91
CA ASP A 109 -9.25 21.06 4.49
C ASP A 109 -8.93 19.80 3.67
N SER A 110 -7.93 19.86 2.79
CA SER A 110 -7.48 18.71 2.00
C SER A 110 -6.87 17.61 2.87
N GLU A 111 -6.05 17.98 3.86
CA GLU A 111 -5.50 17.04 4.84
C GLU A 111 -6.61 16.38 5.66
N LEU A 112 -7.62 17.15 6.09
CA LEU A 112 -8.77 16.65 6.82
C LEU A 112 -9.64 15.71 5.97
N LEU A 113 -9.88 16.06 4.70
CA LEU A 113 -10.58 15.19 3.75
C LEU A 113 -9.82 13.89 3.46
N LEU A 114 -8.48 13.96 3.37
CA LEU A 114 -7.64 12.78 3.19
C LEU A 114 -7.73 11.86 4.41
N GLN A 115 -7.62 12.41 5.63
CA GLN A 115 -7.79 11.64 6.86
C GLN A 115 -9.18 10.99 6.95
N LYS A 116 -10.24 11.73 6.61
CA LYS A 116 -11.60 11.18 6.53
C LYS A 116 -11.72 10.05 5.50
N ASN A 117 -11.12 10.19 4.32
CA ASN A 117 -11.12 9.13 3.31
C ASN A 117 -10.38 7.87 3.78
N ILE A 118 -9.24 8.04 4.48
CA ILE A 118 -8.51 6.92 5.07
C ILE A 118 -9.39 6.22 6.12
N GLN A 119 -10.06 6.98 6.99
CA GLN A 119 -10.97 6.41 7.99
C GLN A 119 -12.14 5.66 7.33
N ILE A 120 -12.81 6.27 6.35
CA ILE A 120 -13.91 5.63 5.61
C ILE A 120 -13.44 4.33 4.95
N LYS A 121 -12.24 4.31 4.38
CA LYS A 121 -11.67 3.09 3.78
C LYS A 121 -11.48 2.00 4.84
N GLN A 122 -10.91 2.33 6.01
CA GLN A 122 -10.73 1.39 7.11
C GLN A 122 -12.08 0.86 7.64
N ASP A 123 -13.08 1.73 7.77
CA ASP A 123 -14.42 1.35 8.19
C ASP A 123 -15.09 0.41 7.18
N LEU A 124 -14.89 0.63 5.87
CA LEU A 124 -15.37 -0.25 4.81
C LEU A 124 -14.70 -1.63 4.82
N GLU A 125 -13.39 -1.68 5.04
CA GLU A 125 -12.65 -2.95 5.18
C GLU A 125 -13.15 -3.73 6.40
N ALA A 126 -13.26 -3.08 7.56
CA ALA A 126 -13.78 -3.68 8.78
C ALA A 126 -15.24 -4.15 8.62
N LEU A 127 -16.07 -3.40 7.90
CA LEU A 127 -17.44 -3.80 7.59
C LEU A 127 -17.47 -5.02 6.66
N GLY A 128 -16.61 -5.06 5.64
CA GLY A 128 -16.47 -6.20 4.72
C GLY A 128 -16.05 -7.48 5.43
N ASP A 129 -15.08 -7.39 6.35
CA ASP A 129 -14.67 -8.51 7.20
C ASP A 129 -15.81 -9.00 8.09
N LYS A 130 -16.55 -8.07 8.69
CA LYS A 130 -17.71 -8.39 9.53
C LYS A 130 -18.81 -9.08 8.74
N ILE A 131 -19.17 -8.57 7.56
CA ILE A 131 -20.17 -9.18 6.68
C ILE A 131 -19.74 -10.59 6.27
N THR A 132 -18.48 -10.77 5.88
CA THR A 132 -17.96 -12.07 5.44
C THR A 132 -18.01 -13.10 6.58
N LYS A 133 -17.60 -12.69 7.77
CA LYS A 133 -17.66 -13.52 8.99
C LYS A 133 -19.10 -13.87 9.35
N ASP A 134 -20.00 -12.89 9.37
CA ASP A 134 -21.40 -13.08 9.73
C ASP A 134 -22.12 -13.96 8.70
N THR A 135 -21.88 -13.77 7.40
CA THR A 135 -22.47 -14.58 6.31
C THR A 135 -21.98 -16.02 6.35
N THR A 136 -20.68 -16.23 6.53
CA THR A 136 -20.11 -17.58 6.66
C THR A 136 -20.63 -18.27 7.93
N GLY A 137 -20.76 -17.52 9.02
CA GLY A 137 -21.37 -18.00 10.26
C GLY A 137 -22.82 -18.43 10.06
N LEU A 138 -23.63 -17.61 9.39
CA LEU A 138 -25.02 -17.93 9.04
C LEU A 138 -25.13 -19.17 8.16
N TYR A 139 -24.29 -19.32 7.13
CA TYR A 139 -24.27 -20.52 6.30
C TYR A 139 -23.95 -21.78 7.12
N LYS A 140 -22.98 -21.70 8.04
CA LYS A 140 -22.68 -22.80 8.96
C LYS A 140 -23.86 -23.14 9.86
N LEU A 141 -24.54 -22.14 10.41
CA LEU A 141 -25.72 -22.34 11.26
C LEU A 141 -26.86 -23.01 10.49
N ILE A 142 -27.20 -22.50 9.30
CA ILE A 142 -28.24 -23.10 8.43
C ILE A 142 -27.87 -24.53 8.08
N ARG A 143 -26.62 -24.77 7.67
CA ARG A 143 -26.16 -26.10 7.32
C ARG A 143 -26.22 -27.05 8.51
N ASN A 144 -25.88 -26.60 9.72
CA ASN A 144 -26.00 -27.41 10.92
C ASN A 144 -27.46 -27.72 11.27
N GLU A 145 -28.35 -26.74 11.14
CA GLU A 145 -29.79 -26.93 11.37
C GLU A 145 -30.40 -27.92 10.37
N GLU A 146 -30.06 -27.81 9.09
CA GLU A 146 -30.46 -28.78 8.07
C GLU A 146 -29.94 -30.19 8.38
N SER A 147 -28.70 -30.33 8.86
CA SER A 147 -28.15 -31.64 9.23
C SER A 147 -28.96 -32.25 10.36
N ASN A 148 -29.30 -31.43 11.36
CA ASN A 148 -30.14 -31.87 12.47
C ASN A 148 -31.52 -32.31 12.00
N GLN A 149 -32.17 -31.54 11.11
CA GLN A 149 -33.48 -31.92 10.55
C GLN A 149 -33.41 -33.24 9.75
N MET A 150 -32.34 -33.44 8.96
CA MET A 150 -32.12 -34.69 8.24
C MET A 150 -31.93 -35.87 9.20
N ILE A 151 -31.14 -35.69 10.25
CA ILE A 151 -30.90 -36.73 11.27
C ILE A 151 -32.17 -37.02 12.06
N ASP A 152 -32.96 -36.00 12.43
CA ASP A 152 -34.23 -36.19 13.14
C ASP A 152 -35.24 -36.97 12.28
N ARG A 153 -35.22 -36.77 10.96
CA ARG A 153 -35.99 -37.60 10.02
C ARG A 153 -35.53 -39.05 10.03
N LEU A 154 -34.22 -39.31 10.07
CA LEU A 154 -33.68 -40.67 10.15
C LEU A 154 -34.10 -41.42 11.42
N ILE A 155 -34.30 -40.73 12.54
CA ILE A 155 -34.84 -41.36 13.76
C ILE A 155 -36.25 -41.92 13.50
N SER A 156 -37.05 -41.23 12.69
CA SER A 156 -38.43 -41.61 12.37
C SER A 156 -38.52 -42.64 11.23
N VAL A 157 -37.62 -42.54 10.24
CA VAL A 157 -37.57 -43.41 9.05
C VAL A 157 -36.09 -43.70 8.74
N PRO A 158 -35.50 -44.74 9.34
CA PRO A 158 -34.07 -45.04 9.18
C PRO A 158 -33.64 -45.36 7.74
N GLU A 159 -34.52 -45.97 6.95
CA GLU A 159 -34.27 -46.36 5.56
C GLU A 159 -34.07 -45.15 4.63
N ASP A 160 -34.52 -43.95 5.02
CA ASP A 160 -34.30 -42.72 4.26
C ASP A 160 -32.81 -42.33 4.17
N ILE A 161 -31.93 -43.02 4.90
CA ILE A 161 -30.49 -42.82 4.79
C ILE A 161 -29.99 -42.97 3.34
N ASP A 162 -30.56 -43.85 2.52
CA ASP A 162 -30.13 -44.00 1.13
C ASP A 162 -30.37 -42.74 0.30
N ASN A 163 -31.44 -41.99 0.62
CA ASN A 163 -31.76 -40.71 -0.01
C ASN A 163 -30.96 -39.54 0.58
N LEU A 164 -30.59 -39.64 1.86
CA LEU A 164 -29.97 -38.57 2.64
C LEU A 164 -28.44 -38.71 2.76
N PHE A 165 -27.88 -39.87 2.42
CA PHE A 165 -26.47 -40.23 2.66
C PHE A 165 -25.52 -39.24 2.00
N SER A 166 -25.69 -38.94 0.71
CA SER A 166 -24.80 -38.02 -0.02
C SER A 166 -24.75 -36.62 0.60
N ASN A 167 -25.90 -36.15 1.09
CA ASN A 167 -26.02 -34.88 1.78
C ASN A 167 -25.37 -34.92 3.17
N LEU A 168 -25.48 -36.02 3.92
CA LEU A 168 -24.85 -36.16 5.23
C LEU A 168 -23.33 -36.40 5.13
N ALA A 169 -22.90 -37.27 4.22
CA ALA A 169 -21.49 -37.61 3.98
C ALA A 169 -20.64 -36.41 3.54
N SER A 170 -21.26 -35.44 2.84
CA SER A 170 -20.57 -34.22 2.41
C SER A 170 -20.47 -33.13 3.49
N ARG A 171 -21.04 -33.35 4.69
CA ARG A 171 -21.13 -32.36 5.77
C ARG A 171 -20.13 -32.64 6.89
N ASP A 172 -19.75 -31.58 7.59
CA ASP A 172 -18.95 -31.70 8.81
C ASP A 172 -19.88 -32.06 9.97
N LEU A 173 -20.14 -33.36 10.14
CA LEU A 173 -20.98 -33.83 11.25
C LEU A 173 -20.19 -33.81 12.57
N GLU A 174 -20.74 -33.07 13.54
CA GLU A 174 -20.19 -32.99 14.91
C GLU A 174 -20.52 -34.23 15.75
N LYS A 175 -19.73 -34.46 16.82
CA LYS A 175 -19.87 -35.63 17.71
C LYS A 175 -21.26 -35.76 18.35
N GLU A 176 -21.95 -34.64 18.55
CA GLU A 176 -23.31 -34.59 19.11
C GLU A 176 -24.36 -35.26 18.21
N HIS A 177 -24.07 -35.42 16.93
CA HIS A 177 -24.95 -36.12 15.98
C HIS A 177 -24.88 -37.64 16.10
N PHE A 178 -23.77 -38.19 16.62
CA PHE A 178 -23.56 -39.64 16.68
C PHE A 178 -24.66 -40.40 17.43
N PRO A 179 -25.11 -39.98 18.63
CA PRO A 179 -26.16 -40.69 19.36
C PRO A 179 -27.48 -40.82 18.57
N LYS A 180 -27.88 -39.76 17.86
CA LYS A 180 -29.10 -39.77 17.03
C LYS A 180 -28.97 -40.68 15.81
N ILE A 181 -27.81 -40.66 15.15
CA ILE A 181 -27.51 -41.54 14.01
C ILE A 181 -27.46 -43.00 14.48
N LYS A 182 -26.85 -43.26 15.65
CA LYS A 182 -26.88 -44.57 16.30
C LYS A 182 -28.30 -45.04 16.57
N GLU A 183 -29.14 -44.19 17.14
CA GLU A 183 -30.54 -44.51 17.44
C GLU A 183 -31.32 -44.94 16.19
N ALA A 184 -31.15 -44.22 15.08
CA ALA A 184 -31.74 -44.60 13.81
C ALA A 184 -31.18 -45.94 13.29
N PHE A 185 -29.86 -46.11 13.28
CA PHE A 185 -29.22 -47.34 12.81
C PHE A 185 -29.64 -48.59 13.60
N LEU A 186 -29.83 -48.47 14.91
CA LEU A 186 -30.22 -49.61 15.75
C LEU A 186 -31.64 -50.12 15.49
N GLN A 187 -32.45 -49.41 14.73
CA GLN A 187 -33.78 -49.85 14.28
C GLN A 187 -33.71 -50.75 13.04
N LEU A 188 -32.56 -50.81 12.35
CA LEU A 188 -32.36 -51.59 11.13
C LEU A 188 -31.71 -52.95 11.42
N ASP A 189 -32.14 -53.95 10.67
CA ASP A 189 -31.47 -55.24 10.51
C ASP A 189 -30.38 -55.18 9.44
N GLU A 190 -29.40 -56.10 9.49
CA GLU A 190 -28.28 -56.15 8.53
C GLU A 190 -28.72 -56.35 7.06
N LYS A 191 -29.97 -56.77 6.85
CA LYS A 191 -30.54 -57.02 5.51
C LYS A 191 -31.33 -55.83 4.98
N ASP A 192 -31.59 -54.83 5.80
CA ASP A 192 -32.41 -53.69 5.42
C ASP A 192 -31.62 -52.75 4.50
N ASP A 193 -32.34 -52.10 3.60
CA ASP A 193 -31.81 -51.06 2.75
C ASP A 193 -31.27 -49.90 3.63
N GLY A 194 -30.17 -49.29 3.22
CA GLY A 194 -29.51 -48.25 4.02
C GLY A 194 -28.60 -48.70 5.15
N TYR A 195 -28.60 -49.98 5.56
CA TYR A 195 -27.74 -50.46 6.65
C TYR A 195 -26.25 -50.20 6.39
N SER A 196 -25.78 -50.42 5.16
CA SER A 196 -24.39 -50.16 4.75
C SER A 196 -24.07 -48.66 4.70
N ALA A 197 -25.03 -47.82 4.31
CA ALA A 197 -24.85 -46.36 4.24
C ALA A 197 -24.55 -45.77 5.63
N TYR A 198 -25.21 -46.25 6.69
CA TYR A 198 -24.86 -45.89 8.07
C TYR A 198 -23.45 -46.29 8.44
N LEU A 199 -23.03 -47.52 8.09
CA LEU A 199 -21.68 -48.00 8.38
C LEU A 199 -20.60 -47.17 7.67
N THR A 200 -20.87 -46.73 6.45
CA THR A 200 -19.99 -45.78 5.74
C THR A 200 -20.00 -44.41 6.41
N LEU A 201 -21.15 -43.91 6.86
CA LEU A 201 -21.22 -42.64 7.59
C LEU A 201 -20.44 -42.69 8.91
N PHE A 202 -20.53 -43.81 9.65
CA PHE A 202 -19.76 -44.07 10.85
C PHE A 202 -18.25 -44.10 10.57
N PHE A 203 -17.84 -44.74 9.47
CA PHE A 203 -16.45 -44.75 9.03
C PHE A 203 -15.93 -43.34 8.72
N GLN A 204 -16.68 -42.56 7.95
CA GLN A 204 -16.28 -41.21 7.52
C GLN A 204 -16.25 -40.22 8.69
N HIS A 205 -17.29 -40.21 9.53
CA HIS A 205 -17.51 -39.12 10.50
C HIS A 205 -17.23 -39.49 11.96
N PHE A 206 -17.35 -40.76 12.33
CA PHE A 206 -17.41 -41.17 13.75
C PHE A 206 -16.62 -42.44 14.03
N SER A 207 -15.47 -42.62 13.39
CA SER A 207 -14.69 -43.86 13.52
C SER A 207 -14.19 -44.09 14.96
N ASP A 208 -13.97 -43.02 15.73
CA ASP A 208 -13.63 -43.08 17.16
C ASP A 208 -14.81 -43.59 17.99
N LEU A 209 -15.97 -42.91 17.88
CA LEU A 209 -17.17 -43.22 18.64
C LEU A 209 -17.72 -44.60 18.29
N SER A 210 -17.72 -44.96 17.00
CA SER A 210 -18.20 -46.26 16.52
C SER A 210 -17.34 -47.42 17.01
N PHE A 211 -16.03 -47.18 17.17
CA PHE A 211 -15.11 -48.17 17.76
C PHE A 211 -15.31 -48.32 19.28
N MET A 212 -15.59 -47.23 19.99
CA MET A 212 -15.80 -47.26 21.45
C MET A 212 -17.18 -47.79 21.85
N ASP A 213 -18.17 -47.70 20.96
CA ASP A 213 -19.55 -48.11 21.23
C ASP A 213 -19.74 -49.64 21.14
N LEU A 214 -20.32 -50.27 22.17
CA LEU A 214 -20.45 -51.72 22.24
C LEU A 214 -21.45 -52.31 21.23
N ASP A 215 -22.50 -51.56 20.89
CA ASP A 215 -23.56 -52.03 19.99
C ASP A 215 -23.15 -51.90 18.52
N ILE A 216 -22.35 -50.87 18.22
CA ILE A 216 -21.92 -50.52 16.86
C ILE A 216 -20.61 -51.21 16.49
N LYS A 217 -19.64 -51.29 17.42
CA LYS A 217 -18.27 -51.77 17.15
C LYS A 217 -18.21 -53.07 16.36
N PRO A 218 -18.92 -54.16 16.71
CA PRO A 218 -18.79 -55.41 15.96
C PRO A 218 -19.22 -55.26 14.49
N LYS A 219 -20.29 -54.51 14.24
CA LYS A 219 -20.84 -54.24 12.89
C LYS A 219 -19.90 -53.31 12.11
N PHE A 220 -19.39 -52.27 12.78
CA PHE A 220 -18.41 -51.35 12.24
C PHE A 220 -17.13 -52.06 11.80
N LEU A 221 -16.50 -52.87 12.67
CA LEU A 221 -15.27 -53.60 12.34
C LEU A 221 -15.47 -54.58 11.17
N LYS A 222 -16.61 -55.26 11.12
CA LYS A 222 -16.95 -56.17 10.02
C LYS A 222 -17.07 -55.44 8.67
N SER A 223 -17.54 -54.19 8.68
CA SER A 223 -17.75 -53.37 7.48
C SER A 223 -16.50 -52.70 6.91
N LEU A 224 -15.38 -52.73 7.64
CA LEU A 224 -14.15 -52.03 7.26
C LEU A 224 -13.63 -52.38 5.86
N PRO A 225 -13.60 -53.65 5.41
CA PRO A 225 -13.11 -53.98 4.07
C PRO A 225 -13.87 -53.22 2.97
N ASP A 226 -15.19 -53.17 3.06
CA ASP A 226 -16.05 -52.49 2.08
C ASP A 226 -15.89 -50.96 2.18
N ASN A 227 -15.84 -50.43 3.40
CA ASN A 227 -15.63 -49.00 3.62
C ASN A 227 -14.28 -48.54 3.07
N PHE A 228 -13.20 -49.28 3.31
CA PHE A 228 -11.88 -48.97 2.74
C PHE A 228 -11.84 -49.09 1.21
N SER A 229 -12.61 -50.01 0.63
CA SER A 229 -12.70 -50.17 -0.82
C SER A 229 -13.38 -48.97 -1.49
N ASN A 230 -14.38 -48.38 -0.82
CA ASN A 230 -15.24 -47.34 -1.40
C ASN A 230 -14.93 -45.92 -0.89
N ALA A 231 -14.06 -45.79 0.10
CA ALA A 231 -13.71 -44.50 0.70
C ALA A 231 -12.85 -43.62 -0.21
N PHE A 232 -12.98 -42.31 -0.05
CA PHE A 232 -11.98 -41.38 -0.56
C PHE A 232 -10.80 -41.27 0.42
N LYS A 233 -9.68 -40.76 -0.09
CA LYS A 233 -8.46 -40.58 0.70
C LYS A 233 -8.69 -39.76 1.99
N ASN A 234 -9.49 -38.70 1.92
CA ASN A 234 -9.78 -37.84 3.07
C ASN A 234 -10.57 -38.59 4.16
N ASP A 235 -11.53 -39.43 3.75
CA ASP A 235 -12.30 -40.28 4.65
C ASP A 235 -11.37 -41.22 5.42
N VAL A 236 -10.44 -41.84 4.71
CA VAL A 236 -9.45 -42.75 5.32
C VAL A 236 -8.53 -42.00 6.28
N LEU A 237 -8.00 -40.83 5.90
CA LEU A 237 -7.14 -40.03 6.78
C LEU A 237 -7.85 -39.70 8.11
N LYS A 238 -9.11 -39.26 8.01
CA LYS A 238 -9.93 -38.96 9.17
C LYS A 238 -10.24 -40.21 10.00
N SER A 239 -10.75 -41.27 9.37
CA SER A 239 -11.09 -42.53 10.03
C SER A 239 -9.89 -43.14 10.77
N VAL A 240 -8.72 -43.18 10.12
CA VAL A 240 -7.48 -43.68 10.70
C VAL A 240 -7.04 -42.82 11.89
N SER A 241 -7.07 -41.50 11.77
CA SER A 241 -6.77 -40.59 12.88
C SER A 241 -7.72 -40.85 14.07
N ASP A 242 -9.02 -40.89 13.81
CA ASP A 242 -10.06 -41.06 14.83
C ASP A 242 -9.94 -42.43 15.52
N PHE A 243 -9.83 -43.51 14.75
CA PHE A 243 -9.66 -44.88 15.26
C PHE A 243 -8.44 -45.00 16.16
N PHE A 244 -7.27 -44.58 15.69
CA PHE A 244 -6.04 -44.72 16.47
C PHE A 244 -6.02 -43.82 17.71
N ASN A 245 -6.62 -42.62 17.66
CA ASN A 245 -6.82 -41.81 18.85
C ASN A 245 -7.74 -42.51 19.88
N ALA A 246 -8.78 -43.21 19.43
CA ALA A 246 -9.66 -43.97 20.30
C ALA A 246 -8.95 -45.18 20.94
N THR A 247 -8.08 -45.88 20.19
CA THR A 247 -7.28 -46.99 20.75
C THR A 247 -6.39 -46.54 21.92
N LEU A 248 -5.85 -45.31 21.87
CA LEU A 248 -5.10 -44.74 22.99
C LEU A 248 -5.97 -44.52 24.22
N GLN A 249 -7.21 -44.06 24.04
CA GLN A 249 -8.14 -43.87 25.16
C GLN A 249 -8.51 -45.21 25.82
N MET A 250 -8.61 -46.27 25.03
CA MET A 250 -8.90 -47.63 25.51
C MET A 250 -7.67 -48.41 25.98
N THR A 251 -6.45 -47.88 25.78
CA THR A 251 -5.17 -48.59 25.83
C THR A 251 -4.98 -49.60 24.69
N ILE A 252 -3.80 -49.59 24.06
CA ILE A 252 -3.46 -50.49 22.94
C ILE A 252 -3.60 -51.96 23.35
N ALA A 253 -3.06 -52.33 24.51
CA ALA A 253 -3.13 -53.70 25.04
C ALA A 253 -4.55 -54.29 25.11
N LYS A 254 -5.58 -53.48 25.36
CA LYS A 254 -6.98 -53.95 25.44
C LYS A 254 -7.65 -54.07 24.08
N SER A 255 -7.07 -53.47 23.04
CA SER A 255 -7.68 -53.29 21.72
C SER A 255 -6.93 -54.06 20.62
N ILE A 256 -6.02 -54.97 20.98
CA ILE A 256 -5.13 -55.64 20.03
C ILE A 256 -5.91 -56.38 18.95
N SER A 257 -6.99 -57.09 19.31
CA SER A 257 -7.78 -57.86 18.34
C SER A 257 -8.40 -56.94 17.29
N GLU A 258 -9.02 -55.86 17.75
CA GLU A 258 -9.71 -54.89 16.91
C GLU A 258 -8.74 -54.06 16.07
N ILE A 259 -7.59 -53.68 16.64
CA ILE A 259 -6.49 -53.03 15.90
C ILE A 259 -6.06 -53.94 14.74
N ASN A 260 -5.86 -55.24 14.99
CA ASN A 260 -5.46 -56.16 13.94
C ASN A 260 -6.56 -56.36 12.88
N GLN A 261 -7.83 -56.36 13.26
CA GLN A 261 -8.92 -56.37 12.27
C GLN A 261 -8.91 -55.11 11.39
N TYR A 262 -8.74 -53.94 12.01
CA TYR A 262 -8.69 -52.67 11.31
C TYR A 262 -7.49 -52.58 10.36
N VAL A 263 -6.30 -52.94 10.85
CA VAL A 263 -5.07 -52.97 10.04
C VAL A 263 -5.17 -53.98 8.91
N ALA A 264 -5.76 -55.16 9.13
CA ALA A 264 -5.96 -56.15 8.08
C ALA A 264 -6.85 -55.62 6.94
N ALA A 265 -7.93 -54.91 7.27
CA ALA A 265 -8.80 -54.27 6.28
C ALA A 265 -8.06 -53.15 5.53
N PHE A 266 -7.30 -52.31 6.25
CA PHE A 266 -6.49 -51.26 5.65
C PHE A 266 -5.40 -51.81 4.70
N CYS A 267 -4.68 -52.88 5.07
CA CYS A 267 -3.64 -53.50 4.25
C CYS A 267 -4.16 -54.08 2.93
N LYS A 268 -5.45 -54.45 2.87
CA LYS A 268 -6.09 -54.96 1.65
C LYS A 268 -6.66 -53.85 0.76
N SER A 269 -6.62 -52.60 1.23
CA SER A 269 -7.17 -51.46 0.52
C SER A 269 -6.19 -50.87 -0.50
N GLN A 270 -6.72 -50.06 -1.43
CA GLN A 270 -5.92 -49.23 -2.35
C GLN A 270 -5.03 -48.18 -1.65
N PHE A 271 -5.21 -48.00 -0.34
CA PHE A 271 -4.51 -47.01 0.47
C PHE A 271 -3.30 -47.58 1.23
N ALA A 272 -3.08 -48.90 1.17
CA ALA A 272 -2.07 -49.60 1.96
C ALA A 272 -0.63 -49.08 1.75
N GLU A 273 -0.33 -48.46 0.60
CA GLU A 273 1.00 -47.93 0.29
C GLU A 273 1.11 -46.40 0.39
N LYS A 274 0.04 -45.71 0.81
CA LYS A 274 0.04 -44.24 0.87
C LYS A 274 0.72 -43.75 2.15
N GLU A 275 1.90 -43.15 1.99
CA GLU A 275 2.75 -42.71 3.11
C GLU A 275 2.07 -41.72 4.06
N ASP A 276 1.25 -40.80 3.55
CA ASP A 276 0.59 -39.77 4.35
C ASP A 276 -0.43 -40.33 5.35
N ILE A 277 -1.00 -41.50 5.07
CA ILE A 277 -1.84 -42.22 6.04
C ILE A 277 -0.98 -42.74 7.20
N TYR A 278 0.20 -43.29 6.92
CA TYR A 278 1.12 -43.73 7.98
C TYR A 278 1.63 -42.58 8.84
N PHE A 279 1.90 -41.42 8.24
CA PHE A 279 2.22 -40.21 9.01
C PHE A 279 1.06 -39.80 9.93
N THR A 280 -0.18 -39.92 9.43
CA THR A 280 -1.38 -39.64 10.24
C THR A 280 -1.49 -40.59 11.44
N ILE A 281 -1.24 -41.89 11.24
CA ILE A 281 -1.19 -42.89 12.32
C ILE A 281 -0.10 -42.53 13.33
N ASN A 282 1.10 -42.24 12.86
CA ASN A 282 2.25 -41.90 13.71
C ASN A 282 1.99 -40.64 14.55
N ASN A 283 1.32 -39.64 13.98
CA ASN A 283 0.92 -38.43 14.69
C ASN A 283 -0.19 -38.70 15.72
N ALA A 284 -1.15 -39.57 15.39
CA ALA A 284 -2.20 -39.98 16.33
C ALA A 284 -1.63 -40.69 17.57
N MET A 285 -0.50 -41.40 17.46
CA MET A 285 0.14 -42.11 18.58
C MET A 285 0.77 -41.20 19.64
N LYS A 286 0.84 -39.87 19.43
CA LYS A 286 1.32 -38.81 20.34
C LYS A 286 2.76 -38.93 20.87
N ASN A 287 3.13 -40.04 21.49
CA ASN A 287 4.41 -40.25 22.15
C ASN A 287 5.17 -41.47 21.59
N ARG A 288 6.46 -41.59 21.94
CA ARG A 288 7.34 -42.66 21.47
C ARG A 288 6.88 -44.04 21.95
N GLU A 289 6.52 -44.16 23.22
CA GLU A 289 6.10 -45.42 23.84
C GLU A 289 4.91 -46.07 23.09
N ASN A 290 3.87 -45.29 22.82
CA ASN A 290 2.69 -45.74 22.09
C ASN A 290 3.01 -46.17 20.66
N LYS A 291 3.96 -45.51 19.98
CA LYS A 291 4.37 -45.89 18.62
C LYS A 291 5.02 -47.26 18.61
N PHE A 292 5.93 -47.52 19.55
CA PHE A 292 6.56 -48.82 19.71
C PHE A 292 5.56 -49.89 20.17
N GLU A 293 4.66 -49.57 21.10
CA GLU A 293 3.61 -50.48 21.56
C GLU A 293 2.65 -50.87 20.43
N LEU A 294 2.23 -49.90 19.61
CA LEU A 294 1.37 -50.16 18.45
C LEU A 294 2.07 -51.11 17.49
N TYR A 295 3.32 -50.83 17.10
CA TYR A 295 4.08 -51.68 16.18
C TYR A 295 4.23 -53.12 16.71
N ASP A 296 4.52 -53.28 17.99
CA ASP A 296 4.66 -54.59 18.63
C ASP A 296 3.33 -55.36 18.67
N SER A 297 2.20 -54.64 18.76
CA SER A 297 0.85 -55.20 18.83
C SER A 297 0.30 -55.66 17.47
N ILE A 298 0.89 -55.21 16.35
CA ILE A 298 0.48 -55.65 15.00
C ILE A 298 1.00 -57.07 14.73
N SER A 299 0.12 -57.93 14.23
CA SER A 299 0.44 -59.31 13.84
C SER A 299 1.64 -59.39 12.90
N LYS A 300 2.48 -60.42 13.09
CA LYS A 300 3.63 -60.72 12.21
C LYS A 300 3.24 -61.56 10.98
N ALA A 301 1.94 -61.84 10.79
CA ALA A 301 1.47 -62.60 9.64
C ALA A 301 1.71 -61.82 8.32
N PRO A 302 1.84 -62.52 7.17
CA PRO A 302 2.15 -61.90 5.88
C PRO A 302 1.21 -60.75 5.49
N ASP A 303 -0.09 -60.88 5.78
CA ASP A 303 -1.12 -59.88 5.47
C ASP A 303 -0.86 -58.49 6.10
N PHE A 304 0.00 -58.41 7.13
CA PHE A 304 0.31 -57.19 7.86
C PHE A 304 1.68 -56.61 7.50
N GLN A 305 2.45 -57.28 6.65
CA GLN A 305 3.83 -56.92 6.35
C GLN A 305 3.96 -55.52 5.76
N ILE A 306 3.01 -55.12 4.90
CA ILE A 306 2.98 -53.77 4.31
C ILE A 306 2.87 -52.70 5.40
N PHE A 307 1.96 -52.89 6.36
CA PHE A 307 1.79 -51.96 7.47
C PHE A 307 3.04 -51.91 8.34
N ARG A 308 3.55 -53.06 8.77
CA ARG A 308 4.75 -53.14 9.61
C ARG A 308 5.93 -52.47 8.92
N ARG A 309 6.16 -52.74 7.63
CA ARG A 309 7.22 -52.09 6.86
C ARG A 309 7.06 -50.57 6.82
N ASN A 310 5.90 -50.07 6.44
CA ASN A 310 5.70 -48.64 6.20
C ASN A 310 5.61 -47.83 7.50
N PHE A 311 4.90 -48.33 8.51
CA PHE A 311 4.86 -47.71 9.83
C PHE A 311 6.20 -47.82 10.55
N GLY A 312 6.88 -48.97 10.45
CA GLY A 312 8.19 -49.20 11.03
C GLY A 312 9.27 -48.23 10.53
N LYS A 313 9.23 -47.84 9.25
CA LYS A 313 10.13 -46.79 8.72
C LYS A 313 10.03 -45.48 9.51
N LEU A 314 8.84 -45.09 9.97
CA LEU A 314 8.64 -43.88 10.78
C LEU A 314 9.16 -44.01 12.21
N ILE A 315 9.31 -45.25 12.70
CA ILE A 315 9.88 -45.55 14.02
C ILE A 315 11.42 -45.60 13.96
N LEU A 316 12.01 -45.88 12.79
CA LEU A 316 13.47 -45.91 12.63
C LEU A 316 14.15 -44.58 12.93
N ASP A 317 13.42 -43.46 12.92
CA ASP A 317 13.93 -42.15 13.34
C ASP A 317 14.49 -42.17 14.77
N TYR A 318 13.96 -43.05 15.64
CA TYR A 318 14.39 -43.19 17.03
C TYR A 318 15.67 -44.03 17.21
N LYS A 319 16.24 -44.63 16.15
CA LYS A 319 17.37 -45.59 16.25
C LYS A 319 18.65 -45.02 16.84
N PHE A 320 18.80 -43.69 16.85
CA PHE A 320 19.96 -42.99 17.39
C PHE A 320 19.75 -42.49 18.82
N GLU A 321 18.58 -42.75 19.41
CA GLU A 321 18.26 -42.35 20.77
C GLU A 321 18.60 -43.46 21.78
N ASN A 322 18.43 -43.17 23.07
CA ASN A 322 18.54 -44.17 24.13
C ASN A 322 17.36 -45.15 24.04
N LEU A 323 17.60 -46.30 23.41
CA LEU A 323 16.61 -47.37 23.27
C LEU A 323 16.56 -48.27 24.51
N THR A 324 15.36 -48.62 24.94
CA THR A 324 15.15 -49.74 25.86
C THR A 324 15.46 -51.08 25.15
N PRO A 325 15.72 -52.17 25.88
CA PRO A 325 15.95 -53.49 25.26
C PRO A 325 14.80 -53.94 24.34
N LYS A 326 13.56 -53.61 24.71
CA LYS A 326 12.37 -53.92 23.90
C LYS A 326 12.37 -53.12 22.58
N GLU A 327 12.64 -51.82 22.64
CA GLU A 327 12.69 -50.97 21.46
C GLU A 327 13.85 -51.35 20.53
N ALA A 328 15.01 -51.72 21.07
CA ALA A 328 16.14 -52.19 20.28
C ALA A 328 15.79 -53.47 19.49
N ALA A 329 15.07 -54.42 20.10
CA ALA A 329 14.59 -55.61 19.43
C ALA A 329 13.57 -55.28 18.31
N ILE A 330 12.70 -54.28 18.54
CA ILE A 330 11.75 -53.80 17.53
C ILE A 330 12.49 -53.16 16.34
N ILE A 331 13.49 -52.32 16.58
CA ILE A 331 14.29 -51.71 15.51
C ILE A 331 15.01 -52.78 14.67
N GLN A 332 15.52 -53.84 15.31
CA GLN A 332 16.13 -54.97 14.60
C GLN A 332 15.10 -55.72 13.73
N ASP A 333 13.89 -55.96 14.25
CA ASP A 333 12.79 -56.57 13.50
C ASP A 333 12.40 -55.72 12.27
N ILE A 334 12.30 -54.40 12.43
CA ILE A 334 12.00 -53.47 11.31
C ILE A 334 13.07 -53.55 10.22
N ASN A 335 14.35 -53.55 10.60
CA ASN A 335 15.45 -53.65 9.64
C ASN A 335 15.38 -54.96 8.85
N ASN A 336 15.08 -56.08 9.50
CA ASN A 336 14.93 -57.37 8.82
C ASN A 336 13.77 -57.37 7.80
N ILE A 337 12.68 -56.68 8.08
CA ILE A 337 11.51 -56.57 7.18
C ILE A 337 11.78 -55.60 6.02
N THR A 338 12.61 -54.59 6.21
CA THR A 338 12.85 -53.52 5.22
C THR A 338 13.96 -53.85 4.22
N THR A 339 14.81 -54.85 4.53
CA THR A 339 15.93 -55.28 3.67
C THR A 339 15.50 -56.34 2.62
N VAL A 340 14.24 -56.78 2.67
CA VAL A 340 13.58 -57.69 1.71
C VAL A 340 12.58 -56.87 0.89
#